data_AF-A0A0Q4NSM4-F1
#
_entry.id   AF-A0A0Q4NSM4-F1
#
_cell.length_a   1.000
_cell.length_b   1.000
_cell.length_c   1.000
_cell.angle_alpha   90.00
_cell.angle_beta   90.00
_cell.angle_gamma   90.00
#
_symmetry.space_group_name_H-M   'P 1'
#
loop_
_entity.id
_entity.type
_entity.pdbx_description
1 polymer ?
#
loop_
_entity_poly.entity_id
_entity_poly.type
_entity_poly.pdbx_seq_one_letter_code
_entity_poly.pdbx_strand_id
1 'polypeptide(L)'
;MDPNALAFQAYADRAFGRTAFFGEVELAFCDWMFIARVMVSMIQFFIRHPSASTKRFCFLMGLEGVDKLQRSTLGLPFEYLSCVERSGLLGVVWGIMQAGPERFVLAAAEASLPLSSLPLPRRSKPLILTVLSTALTRHSSHQWPHHVDKPSLLDAGTVLRSWERLQRRIRRDGIP
;
A
#
# COMPACT_ATOMS: atom_id res chain seq x y z
N MET A 1 11.99 7.65 -20.32
CA MET A 1 10.63 7.19 -19.96
C MET A 1 10.73 5.70 -19.68
N ASP A 2 10.15 5.20 -18.59
CA ASP A 2 10.24 3.79 -18.21
C ASP A 2 9.46 2.91 -19.22
N PRO A 3 10.09 1.92 -19.91
CA PRO A 3 9.42 1.06 -20.87
C PRO A 3 8.22 0.28 -20.29
N ASN A 4 8.31 -0.13 -19.02
CA ASN A 4 7.23 -0.86 -18.34
C ASN A 4 6.05 0.06 -18.04
N ALA A 5 6.32 1.33 -17.72
CA ALA A 5 5.26 2.32 -17.52
C ALA A 5 4.48 2.59 -18.81
N LEU A 6 5.19 2.64 -19.95
CA LEU A 6 4.56 2.76 -21.26
C LEU A 6 3.74 1.52 -21.60
N ALA A 7 4.27 0.32 -21.31
CA ALA A 7 3.54 -0.93 -21.49
C ALA A 7 2.26 -0.99 -20.65
N PHE A 8 2.32 -0.57 -19.38
CA PHE A 8 1.16 -0.42 -18.51
C PHE A 8 0.09 0.46 -19.15
N GLN A 9 0.48 1.67 -19.59
CA GLN A 9 -0.45 2.63 -20.19
C GLN A 9 -1.06 2.09 -21.48
N ALA A 10 -0.24 1.58 -22.40
CA ALA A 10 -0.70 1.03 -23.66
C ALA A 10 -1.64 -0.17 -23.48
N TYR A 11 -1.39 -0.98 -22.44
CA TYR A 11 -2.29 -2.08 -22.08
C TYR A 11 -3.62 -1.56 -21.55
N ALA A 12 -3.59 -0.61 -20.60
CA ALA A 12 -4.80 -0.02 -20.03
C ALA A 12 -5.67 0.63 -21.11
N ASP A 13 -5.06 1.37 -22.04
CA ASP A 13 -5.76 2.03 -23.15
C ASP A 13 -6.45 1.01 -24.09
N ARG A 14 -5.80 -0.14 -24.34
CA ARG A 14 -6.38 -1.22 -25.17
C ARG A 14 -7.47 -2.02 -24.46
N ALA A 15 -7.35 -2.17 -23.15
CA ALA A 15 -8.30 -2.90 -22.32
C ALA A 15 -9.51 -2.05 -21.93
N PHE A 16 -9.47 -0.73 -22.14
CA PHE A 16 -10.58 0.16 -21.85
C PHE A 16 -11.86 -0.28 -22.57
N GLY A 17 -12.93 -0.48 -21.80
CA GLY A 17 -14.22 -0.98 -22.31
C GLY A 17 -14.25 -2.49 -22.60
N ARG A 18 -13.21 -3.24 -22.24
CA ARG A 18 -13.10 -4.70 -22.38
C ARG A 18 -12.72 -5.34 -21.04
N THR A 19 -12.40 -6.62 -21.06
CA THR A 19 -11.75 -7.30 -19.94
C THR A 19 -10.23 -7.07 -19.96
N ALA A 20 -9.62 -7.24 -18.79
CA ALA A 20 -8.19 -7.07 -18.56
C ALA A 20 -7.68 -8.23 -17.71
N PHE A 21 -6.38 -8.49 -17.79
CA PHE A 21 -5.75 -9.64 -17.16
C PHE A 21 -4.82 -9.20 -16.02
N PHE A 22 -4.96 -9.87 -14.88
CA PHE A 22 -4.00 -9.83 -13.78
C PHE A 22 -3.28 -11.18 -13.75
N GLY A 23 -2.08 -11.24 -14.34
CA GLY A 23 -1.48 -12.50 -14.79
C GLY A 23 -2.41 -13.24 -15.73
N GLU A 24 -2.80 -14.46 -15.38
CA GLU A 24 -3.74 -15.27 -16.17
C GLU A 24 -5.22 -15.07 -15.78
N VAL A 25 -5.51 -14.23 -14.77
CA VAL A 25 -6.89 -14.01 -14.29
C VAL A 25 -7.56 -12.89 -15.06
N GLU A 26 -8.60 -13.23 -15.82
CA GLU A 26 -9.46 -12.27 -16.50
C GLU A 26 -10.37 -11.52 -15.50
N LEU A 27 -10.44 -10.21 -15.65
CA LEU A 27 -11.17 -9.29 -14.78
C LEU A 27 -11.91 -8.25 -15.60
N ALA A 28 -12.99 -7.71 -15.04
CA ALA A 28 -13.56 -6.48 -15.54
C ALA A 28 -12.52 -5.34 -15.46
N PHE A 29 -12.45 -4.48 -16.48
CA PHE A 29 -11.45 -3.39 -16.51
C PHE A 29 -11.52 -2.47 -15.27
N CYS A 30 -12.72 -2.23 -14.72
CA CYS A 30 -12.89 -1.47 -13.49
C CYS A 30 -12.18 -2.11 -12.29
N ASP A 31 -12.29 -3.44 -12.14
CA ASP A 31 -11.62 -4.18 -11.08
C ASP A 31 -10.11 -4.19 -11.29
N TRP A 32 -9.66 -4.36 -12.53
CA TRP A 32 -8.24 -4.30 -12.90
C TRP A 32 -7.61 -2.93 -12.54
N MET A 33 -8.27 -1.83 -12.90
CA MET A 33 -7.83 -0.47 -12.54
C MET A 33 -7.84 -0.26 -11.02
N PHE A 34 -8.83 -0.82 -10.33
CA PHE A 34 -8.90 -0.76 -8.89
C PHE A 34 -7.72 -1.48 -8.21
N ILE A 35 -7.39 -2.68 -8.68
CA ILE A 35 -6.24 -3.45 -8.21
C ILE A 35 -4.95 -2.71 -8.48
N ALA A 36 -4.75 -2.20 -9.71
CA ALA A 36 -3.57 -1.41 -10.05
C ALA A 36 -3.37 -0.23 -9.09
N ARG A 37 -4.44 0.51 -8.76
CA ARG A 37 -4.40 1.61 -7.78
C ARG A 37 -4.01 1.15 -6.37
N VAL A 38 -4.50 -0.02 -5.94
CA VAL A 38 -4.11 -0.62 -4.66
C VAL A 38 -2.63 -0.99 -4.68
N MET A 39 -2.12 -1.54 -5.79
CA MET A 39 -0.71 -1.88 -5.95
C MET A 39 0.19 -0.64 -5.95
N VAL A 40 -0.23 0.45 -6.60
CA VAL A 40 0.47 1.75 -6.51
C VAL A 40 0.57 2.19 -5.04
N SER A 41 -0.54 2.14 -4.32
CA SER A 41 -0.59 2.55 -2.90
C SER A 41 0.29 1.65 -2.01
N MET A 42 0.33 0.34 -2.29
CA MET A 42 1.21 -0.62 -1.62
C MET A 42 2.69 -0.31 -1.86
N ILE A 43 3.09 -0.02 -3.11
CA ILE A 43 4.48 0.29 -3.43
C ILE A 43 4.90 1.63 -2.82
N GLN A 44 4.02 2.63 -2.84
CA GLN A 44 4.25 3.87 -2.10
C GLN A 44 4.40 3.64 -0.59
N PHE A 45 3.67 2.68 -0.01
CA PHE A 45 3.86 2.27 1.37
C PHE A 45 5.24 1.63 1.59
N PHE A 46 5.71 0.74 0.70
CA PHE A 46 7.03 0.12 0.80
C PHE A 46 8.17 1.13 0.72
N ILE A 47 8.04 2.11 -0.18
CA ILE A 47 9.02 3.17 -0.36
C ILE A 47 9.14 4.01 0.92
N ARG A 48 8.00 4.34 1.55
CA ARG A 48 7.95 5.13 2.81
C ARG A 48 8.41 4.33 4.03
N HIS A 49 8.06 3.05 4.11
CA HIS A 49 8.29 2.20 5.27
C HIS A 49 8.99 0.90 4.87
N PRO A 50 10.25 0.95 4.40
CA PRO A 50 10.95 -0.26 3.99
C PRO A 50 11.22 -1.14 5.21
N SER A 51 10.89 -2.42 5.09
CA SER A 51 11.21 -3.47 6.06
C SER A 51 11.93 -4.62 5.37
N ALA A 52 12.46 -5.57 6.14
CA ALA A 52 13.04 -6.79 5.58
C ALA A 52 12.01 -7.56 4.72
N SER A 53 10.77 -7.68 5.22
CA SER A 53 9.67 -8.35 4.52
C SER A 53 9.31 -7.67 3.21
N THR A 54 9.18 -6.33 3.18
CA THR A 54 8.83 -5.62 1.92
C THR A 54 9.95 -5.71 0.89
N LYS A 55 11.22 -5.65 1.31
CA LYS A 55 12.37 -5.86 0.42
C LYS A 55 12.40 -7.28 -0.13
N ARG A 56 12.17 -8.29 0.72
CA ARG A 56 12.13 -9.70 0.32
C ARG A 56 10.99 -9.96 -0.67
N PHE A 57 9.81 -9.39 -0.43
CA PHE A 57 8.68 -9.47 -1.35
C PHE A 57 9.03 -8.90 -2.72
N CYS A 58 9.59 -7.68 -2.79
CA CYS A 58 9.99 -7.07 -4.06
C CYS A 58 11.01 -7.94 -4.82
N PHE A 59 11.98 -8.52 -4.11
CA PHE A 59 12.95 -9.45 -4.69
C PHE A 59 12.28 -10.71 -5.26
N LEU A 60 11.39 -11.37 -4.51
CA LEU A 60 10.69 -12.58 -4.96
C LEU A 60 9.75 -12.33 -6.15
N MET A 61 9.13 -11.16 -6.18
CA MET A 61 8.30 -10.71 -7.29
C MET A 61 9.13 -10.28 -8.52
N GLY A 62 10.46 -10.19 -8.42
CA GLY A 62 11.32 -9.72 -9.51
C GLY A 62 11.08 -8.25 -9.86
N LEU A 63 10.71 -7.43 -8.88
CA LEU A 63 10.39 -6.01 -9.10
C LEU A 63 11.67 -5.20 -9.17
N GLU A 64 12.23 -5.13 -10.37
CA GLU A 64 13.36 -4.26 -10.68
C GLU A 64 12.98 -2.78 -10.52
N GLY A 65 13.91 -1.98 -9.99
CA GLY A 65 13.76 -0.51 -9.95
C GLY A 65 13.00 0.04 -8.74
N VAL A 66 12.43 -0.79 -7.86
CA VAL A 66 11.81 -0.33 -6.60
C VAL A 66 12.79 0.44 -5.72
N ASP A 67 14.04 0.01 -5.71
CA ASP A 67 15.16 0.63 -5.01
C ASP A 67 15.54 2.01 -5.57
N LYS A 68 15.28 2.24 -6.86
CA LYS A 68 15.53 3.50 -7.57
C LYS A 68 14.39 4.50 -7.42
N LEU A 69 13.22 4.06 -6.94
CA LEU A 69 12.09 4.95 -6.69
C LEU A 69 12.41 5.87 -5.52
N GLN A 70 12.42 7.18 -5.80
CA GLN A 70 12.64 8.18 -4.77
C GLN A 70 11.43 8.25 -3.84
N ARG A 71 11.69 8.38 -2.53
CA ARG A 71 10.65 8.74 -1.57
C ARG A 71 10.19 10.16 -1.88
N SER A 72 8.94 10.30 -2.30
CA SER A 72 8.30 11.62 -2.31
C SER A 72 8.27 12.15 -0.87
N THR A 73 9.00 13.23 -0.62
CA THR A 73 9.13 13.86 0.70
C THR A 73 7.82 14.48 1.20
N LEU A 74 6.87 14.70 0.30
CA LEU A 74 5.64 15.43 0.55
C LEU A 74 4.43 14.53 0.83
N GLY A 75 4.58 13.20 0.71
CA GLY A 75 3.48 12.25 0.96
C GLY A 75 2.25 12.47 0.07
N LEU A 76 2.46 13.10 -1.09
CA LEU A 76 1.39 13.54 -1.97
C LEU A 76 0.63 12.36 -2.61
N PRO A 77 -0.66 12.54 -2.92
CA PRO A 77 -1.39 11.60 -3.76
C PRO A 77 -0.71 11.38 -5.12
N PHE A 78 -0.97 10.22 -5.73
CA PHE A 78 -0.34 9.80 -6.99
C PHE A 78 -0.45 10.86 -8.10
N GLU A 79 -1.58 11.55 -8.18
CA GLU A 79 -1.90 12.55 -9.20
C GLU A 79 -1.00 13.78 -9.17
N TYR A 80 -0.42 14.08 -8.00
CA TYR A 80 0.47 15.23 -7.77
C TYR A 80 1.95 14.88 -7.90
N LEU A 81 2.28 13.61 -8.14
CA LEU A 81 3.66 13.19 -8.38
C LEU A 81 4.15 13.66 -9.75
N SER A 82 5.44 13.92 -9.85
CA SER A 82 6.09 14.26 -11.12
C SER A 82 5.91 13.14 -12.15
N CYS A 83 6.04 13.47 -13.43
CA CYS A 83 5.94 12.46 -14.50
C CYS A 83 6.94 11.31 -14.31
N VAL A 84 8.14 11.62 -13.83
CA VAL A 84 9.20 10.63 -13.56
C VAL A 84 8.77 9.68 -12.45
N GLU A 85 8.34 10.21 -11.29
CA GLU A 85 7.88 9.39 -10.15
C GLU A 85 6.68 8.51 -10.52
N ARG A 86 5.69 9.08 -11.24
CA ARG A 86 4.52 8.32 -11.71
C ARG A 86 4.93 7.20 -12.65
N SER A 87 5.82 7.49 -13.60
CA SER A 87 6.30 6.48 -14.54
C SER A 87 7.00 5.33 -13.82
N GLY A 88 7.91 5.61 -12.88
CA GLY A 88 8.59 4.56 -12.13
C GLY A 88 7.64 3.70 -11.30
N LEU A 89 6.64 4.31 -10.63
CA LEU A 89 5.62 3.58 -9.88
C LEU A 89 4.80 2.66 -10.80
N LEU A 90 4.34 3.17 -11.94
CA LEU A 90 3.58 2.37 -12.90
C LEU A 90 4.42 1.25 -13.51
N GLY A 91 5.71 1.48 -13.77
CA GLY A 91 6.63 0.44 -14.26
C GLY A 91 6.79 -0.72 -13.28
N VAL A 92 6.94 -0.43 -11.99
CA VAL A 92 6.98 -1.45 -10.94
C VAL A 92 5.64 -2.18 -10.82
N VAL A 93 4.53 -1.43 -10.77
CA VAL A 93 3.19 -2.00 -10.64
C VAL A 93 2.87 -2.89 -11.83
N TRP A 94 3.32 -2.54 -13.03
CA TRP A 94 3.20 -3.39 -14.20
C TRP A 94 3.80 -4.79 -13.99
N GLY A 95 4.98 -4.87 -13.39
CA GLY A 95 5.61 -6.15 -13.04
C GLY A 95 4.73 -7.00 -12.11
N ILE A 96 4.06 -6.37 -11.14
CA ILE A 96 3.09 -7.06 -10.27
C ILE A 96 1.88 -7.52 -11.08
N MET A 97 1.31 -6.62 -11.90
CA MET A 97 0.09 -6.92 -12.68
C MET A 97 0.33 -8.03 -13.71
N GLN A 98 1.55 -8.15 -14.25
CA GLN A 98 1.94 -9.23 -15.16
C GLN A 98 2.24 -10.55 -14.44
N ALA A 99 2.85 -10.48 -13.26
CA ALA A 99 3.10 -11.66 -12.44
C ALA A 99 1.81 -12.35 -11.96
N GLY A 100 0.74 -11.58 -11.75
CA GLY A 100 -0.56 -12.11 -11.38
C GLY A 100 -0.74 -12.45 -9.90
N PRO A 101 -1.94 -12.90 -9.53
CA PRO A 101 -2.31 -13.14 -8.15
C PRO A 101 -1.60 -14.34 -7.53
N GLU A 102 -1.36 -15.41 -8.28
CA GLU A 102 -0.71 -16.62 -7.77
C GLU A 102 0.72 -16.32 -7.31
N ARG A 103 1.50 -15.66 -8.18
CA ARG A 103 2.87 -15.26 -7.86
C ARG A 103 2.91 -14.25 -6.72
N PHE A 104 1.95 -13.32 -6.68
CA PHE A 104 1.79 -12.40 -5.54
C PHE A 104 1.60 -13.16 -4.23
N VAL A 105 0.66 -14.10 -4.19
CA VAL A 105 0.32 -14.88 -2.99
C VAL A 105 1.54 -15.66 -2.48
N LEU A 106 2.25 -16.34 -3.38
CA LEU A 106 3.46 -17.09 -3.03
C LEU A 106 4.54 -16.17 -2.46
N ALA A 107 4.85 -15.07 -3.16
CA ALA A 107 5.87 -14.12 -2.72
C ALA A 107 5.51 -13.43 -1.40
N ALA A 108 4.23 -13.08 -1.21
CA ALA A 108 3.73 -12.44 0.00
C ALA A 108 3.81 -13.35 1.22
N ALA A 109 3.43 -14.63 1.05
CA ALA A 109 3.51 -15.63 2.11
C ALA A 109 4.97 -15.92 2.49
N GLU A 110 5.84 -16.15 1.49
CA GLU A 110 7.26 -16.42 1.74
C GLU A 110 7.97 -15.22 2.40
N ALA A 111 7.65 -14.00 1.99
CA ALA A 111 8.21 -12.79 2.58
C ALA A 111 7.62 -12.44 3.97
N SER A 112 6.62 -13.19 4.45
CA SER A 112 5.84 -12.87 5.64
C SER A 112 5.34 -11.41 5.60
N LEU A 113 4.80 -11.00 4.45
CA LEU A 113 4.39 -9.62 4.21
C LEU A 113 3.18 -9.28 5.11
N PRO A 114 3.21 -8.18 5.88
CA PRO A 114 2.17 -7.90 6.85
C PRO A 114 0.86 -7.46 6.17
N LEU A 115 -0.30 -7.75 6.78
CA LEU A 115 -1.60 -7.32 6.21
C LEU A 115 -1.69 -5.80 6.04
N SER A 116 -1.03 -5.04 6.92
CA SER A 116 -0.95 -3.58 6.84
C SER A 116 -0.21 -3.06 5.60
N SER A 117 0.58 -3.91 4.93
CA SER A 117 1.25 -3.57 3.68
C SER A 117 0.27 -3.38 2.52
N LEU A 118 -0.87 -4.06 2.52
CA LEU A 118 -1.86 -3.96 1.47
C LEU A 118 -2.98 -3.00 1.90
N PRO A 119 -3.03 -1.76 1.36
CA PRO A 119 -4.03 -0.78 1.74
C PRO A 119 -5.39 -1.17 1.13
N LEU A 120 -6.12 -2.03 1.83
CA LEU A 120 -7.43 -2.49 1.43
C LEU A 120 -8.48 -1.41 1.76
N PRO A 121 -9.26 -0.94 0.77
CA PRO A 121 -10.37 -0.04 1.04
C PRO A 121 -11.43 -0.73 1.91
N ARG A 122 -12.08 0.05 2.78
CA ARG A 122 -13.08 -0.43 3.74
C ARG A 122 -14.43 -0.81 3.10
N ARG A 123 -14.68 -0.38 1.86
CA ARG A 123 -15.91 -0.66 1.09
C ARG A 123 -15.68 -1.77 0.06
N SER A 124 -16.72 -2.11 -0.71
CA SER A 124 -16.69 -3.14 -1.76
C SER A 124 -15.35 -3.19 -2.50
N LYS A 125 -14.69 -4.34 -2.42
CA LYS A 125 -13.41 -4.61 -3.08
C LYS A 125 -13.58 -5.81 -4.01
N PRO A 126 -12.90 -5.84 -5.17
CA PRO A 126 -12.86 -7.02 -6.02
C PRO A 126 -12.49 -8.26 -5.22
N LEU A 127 -13.14 -9.40 -5.47
CA LEU A 127 -12.94 -10.65 -4.73
C LEU A 127 -11.45 -11.04 -4.68
N ILE A 128 -10.73 -10.80 -5.77
CA ILE A 128 -9.30 -11.09 -5.87
C ILE A 128 -8.46 -10.39 -4.80
N LEU A 129 -8.79 -9.16 -4.40
CA LEU A 129 -8.08 -8.49 -3.31
C LEU A 129 -8.34 -9.15 -1.95
N THR A 130 -9.48 -9.80 -1.77
CA THR A 130 -9.75 -10.63 -0.59
C THR A 130 -8.85 -11.85 -0.60
N VAL A 131 -8.69 -12.53 -1.75
CA VAL A 131 -7.78 -13.67 -1.91
C VAL A 131 -6.33 -13.26 -1.65
N LEU A 132 -5.85 -12.15 -2.22
CA LEU A 132 -4.48 -11.68 -1.95
C LEU A 132 -4.25 -11.41 -0.46
N SER A 133 -5.28 -10.90 0.24
CA SER A 133 -5.16 -10.56 1.66
C SER A 133 -5.00 -11.76 2.59
N THR A 134 -5.43 -12.96 2.18
CA THR A 134 -5.28 -14.18 3.00
C THR A 134 -3.84 -14.68 3.03
N ALA A 135 -3.02 -14.32 2.03
CA ALA A 135 -1.60 -14.65 1.99
C ALA A 135 -0.74 -13.75 2.90
N LEU A 136 -1.32 -12.66 3.41
CA LEU A 136 -0.61 -11.68 4.23
C LEU A 136 -0.64 -12.08 5.70
N THR A 137 0.47 -11.82 6.37
CA THR A 137 0.63 -12.11 7.80
C THR A 137 -0.18 -11.12 8.62
N ARG A 138 -1.13 -11.63 9.40
CA ARG A 138 -1.73 -10.84 10.47
C ARG A 138 -0.74 -10.82 11.61
N HIS A 139 0.06 -9.77 11.69
CA HIS A 139 0.63 -9.45 12.99
C HIS A 139 -0.55 -9.16 13.90
N SER A 140 -0.61 -9.88 15.02
CA SER A 140 -1.20 -9.29 16.21
C SER A 140 -0.58 -7.92 16.31
N SER A 141 -1.34 -6.86 16.02
CA SER A 141 -1.05 -5.53 16.54
C SER A 141 -0.52 -5.79 17.94
N HIS A 142 0.70 -5.33 18.26
CA HIS A 142 1.21 -5.40 19.62
C HIS A 142 0.00 -5.18 20.52
N GLN A 143 -0.38 -6.21 21.27
CA GLN A 143 -1.36 -6.05 22.32
C GLN A 143 -0.65 -5.13 23.30
N TRP A 144 -0.69 -3.82 23.04
CA TRP A 144 -0.84 -2.87 24.10
C TRP A 144 -1.98 -3.46 24.91
N PRO A 145 -1.75 -3.85 26.18
CA PRO A 145 -2.78 -4.51 26.97
C PRO A 145 -4.04 -3.68 26.81
N HIS A 146 -5.00 -4.25 26.06
CA HIS A 146 -6.32 -3.69 25.92
C HIS A 146 -6.88 -3.78 27.33
N HIS A 147 -6.80 -2.68 28.06
CA HIS A 147 -7.66 -2.46 29.19
C HIS A 147 -9.08 -2.55 28.62
N VAL A 148 -9.69 -3.73 28.76
CA VAL A 148 -11.07 -3.98 28.40
C VAL A 148 -11.93 -2.94 29.12
N ASP A 149 -12.84 -2.37 28.34
CA ASP A 149 -13.69 -1.24 28.64
C ASP A 149 -14.34 -1.27 30.04
N LYS A 150 -14.16 -0.17 30.76
CA LYS A 150 -15.31 0.52 31.33
C LYS A 150 -15.41 1.86 30.61
N PRO A 151 -16.61 2.37 30.28
CA PRO A 151 -16.78 3.77 29.94
C PRO A 151 -16.55 4.57 31.22
N SER A 152 -15.29 4.77 31.62
CA SER A 152 -15.00 5.78 32.63
C SER A 152 -15.20 7.11 31.92
N LEU A 153 -16.20 7.87 32.35
CA LEU A 153 -16.12 9.33 32.35
C LEU A 153 -14.65 9.71 32.49
N LEU A 154 -14.08 10.30 31.44
CA LEU A 154 -12.64 10.58 31.32
C LEU A 154 -12.11 11.05 32.68
N ASP A 155 -11.38 10.18 33.37
CA ASP A 155 -10.79 10.48 34.68
C ASP A 155 -10.03 11.81 34.54
N ALA A 156 -10.32 12.76 35.44
CA ALA A 156 -9.80 14.12 35.35
C ALA A 156 -8.26 14.15 35.24
N GLY A 157 -7.59 13.18 35.87
CA GLY A 157 -6.13 13.02 35.76
C GLY A 157 -5.67 12.65 34.34
N THR A 158 -6.47 11.92 33.57
CA THR A 158 -6.14 11.54 32.20
C THR A 158 -6.32 12.70 31.22
N VAL A 159 -7.35 13.53 31.41
CA VAL A 159 -7.56 14.80 30.68
C VAL A 159 -6.45 15.80 31.00
N LEU A 160 -6.07 15.93 32.27
CA LEU A 160 -4.99 16.83 32.68
C LEU A 160 -3.65 16.41 32.04
N ARG A 161 -3.34 15.11 32.03
CA ARG A 161 -2.12 14.58 31.40
C ARG A 161 -2.10 14.71 29.88
N SER A 162 -3.24 14.62 29.20
CA SER A 162 -3.32 14.89 27.75
C SER A 162 -3.20 16.39 27.46
N TRP A 163 -3.82 17.24 28.28
CA TRP A 163 -3.71 18.69 28.22
C TRP A 163 -2.28 19.21 28.42
N GLU A 164 -1.58 18.74 29.45
CA GLU A 164 -0.18 19.12 29.70
C GLU A 164 0.75 18.69 28.55
N ARG A 165 0.50 17.51 27.95
CA ARG A 165 1.27 17.03 26.79
C ARG A 165 1.03 17.91 25.58
N LEU A 166 -0.21 18.35 25.37
CA LEU A 166 -0.55 19.29 24.32
C LEU A 166 0.14 20.64 24.55
N GLN A 167 0.10 21.19 25.77
CA GLN A 167 0.78 22.44 26.09
C GLN A 167 2.30 22.38 25.89
N ARG A 168 2.94 21.27 26.27
CA ARG A 168 4.37 21.06 26.02
C ARG A 168 4.67 21.02 24.52
N ARG A 169 3.79 20.41 23.72
CA ARG A 169 3.94 20.34 22.26
C ARG A 169 3.76 21.70 21.60
N ILE A 170 2.76 22.48 22.03
CA ILE A 170 2.54 23.85 21.55
C ILE A 170 3.74 24.75 21.88
N ARG A 171 4.25 24.69 23.12
CA ARG A 171 5.46 25.43 23.52
C ARG A 171 6.71 25.04 22.75
N ARG A 172 6.85 23.76 22.41
CA ARG A 172 7.99 23.26 21.63
C ARG A 172 7.91 23.66 20.16
N ASP A 173 6.71 23.59 19.59
CA ASP A 173 6.50 23.76 18.15
C ASP A 173 6.14 25.22 17.78
N GLY A 174 6.06 26.14 18.77
CA GLY A 174 5.96 27.59 18.55
C GLY A 174 4.65 28.04 17.89
N ILE A 175 3.57 27.28 18.07
CA ILE A 175 2.26 27.59 17.47
C ILE A 175 1.54 28.58 18.40
N PRO A 176 1.22 29.81 17.96
CA PRO A 176 0.45 30.77 18.75
C PRO A 176 -0.99 30.30 19.01
#